data_AF-A0A227J6W4-F1
#
_entry.id   AF-A0A227J6W4-F1
#
_cell.length_a   1.000
_cell.length_b   1.000
_cell.length_c   1.000
_cell.angle_alpha   90.00
_cell.angle_beta   90.00
_cell.angle_gamma   90.00
#
_symmetry.space_group_name_H-M   'P 1'
#
loop_
_entity.id
_entity.type
_entity.pdbx_description
1 polymer ?
#
loop_
_entity_poly.entity_id
_entity_poly.type
_entity_poly.pdbx_seq_one_letter_code
_entity_poly.pdbx_strand_id
1 'polypeptide(L)'
;FALDSLQFRSLSVQDPVPTGRQLIEIAGLDSFDDYSLFAILPSGDFEDIRLNETVDLRARGVERFIAFKTDRDFKFSLKGRQIVWGKSEIDGSDLYFLADVADEQAIFLDVRGGTDRLIEPDDTVDLS
;
A
#
# COMPACT_ATOMS: atom_id res chain seq x y z
N PHE A 1 -2.77 -6.35 8.04
CA PHE A 1 -1.83 -6.81 7.02
C PHE A 1 -2.60 -7.18 5.76
N ALA A 2 -2.13 -6.79 4.59
CA ALA A 2 -2.69 -7.18 3.29
C ALA A 2 -1.58 -7.72 2.37
N LEU A 3 -1.97 -8.52 1.37
CA LEU A 3 -1.08 -9.02 0.34
C LEU A 3 -1.65 -8.59 -1.01
N ASP A 4 -0.85 -7.92 -1.83
CA ASP A 4 -1.13 -7.64 -3.24
C ASP A 4 -2.42 -6.82 -3.52
N SER A 5 -3.07 -6.31 -2.47
CA SER A 5 -4.37 -5.60 -2.50
C SER A 5 -4.58 -4.85 -1.19
N LEU A 6 -5.63 -4.03 -1.07
CA LEU A 6 -6.02 -3.35 0.18
C LEU A 6 -6.98 -4.17 1.06
N GLN A 7 -7.04 -5.50 0.86
CA GLN A 7 -7.83 -6.39 1.72
C GLN A 7 -7.06 -6.72 3.01
N PHE A 8 -7.24 -5.87 4.02
CA PHE A 8 -6.56 -6.04 5.30
C PHE A 8 -7.21 -7.10 6.18
N ARG A 9 -6.36 -7.95 6.78
CA ARG A 9 -6.71 -8.81 7.91
C ARG A 9 -5.90 -8.47 9.16
N SER A 10 -6.50 -8.69 10.31
CA SER A 10 -5.84 -8.53 11.61
C SER A 10 -4.90 -9.71 11.88
N LEU A 11 -3.70 -9.41 12.35
CA LEU A 11 -2.71 -10.40 12.80
C LEU A 11 -2.46 -10.19 14.30
N SER A 12 -2.29 -11.29 15.03
CA SER A 12 -1.85 -11.24 16.42
C SER A 12 -0.33 -11.34 16.46
N VAL A 13 0.32 -10.35 17.06
CA VAL A 13 1.78 -10.28 17.18
C VAL A 13 2.14 -10.37 18.66
N GLN A 14 2.98 -11.33 19.04
CA GLN A 14 3.40 -11.50 20.44
C GLN A 14 4.52 -10.53 20.83
N ASP A 15 5.48 -10.32 19.93
CA ASP A 15 6.55 -9.35 20.09
C ASP A 15 6.07 -7.98 19.59
N PRO A 16 6.02 -6.93 20.43
CA PRO A 16 5.61 -5.60 19.97
C PRO A 16 6.61 -4.92 19.03
N VAL A 17 7.81 -5.48 18.84
CA VAL A 17 8.87 -4.89 18.00
C VAL A 17 9.36 -5.90 16.95
N PRO A 18 8.49 -6.46 16.09
CA PRO A 18 8.90 -7.45 15.10
C PRO A 18 9.76 -6.82 14.01
N THR A 19 10.58 -7.65 13.36
CA THR A 19 11.21 -7.29 12.09
C THR A 19 10.21 -7.35 10.93
N GLY A 20 10.50 -6.67 9.83
CA GLY A 20 9.73 -6.83 8.59
C GLY A 20 9.57 -8.29 8.16
N ARG A 21 10.64 -9.09 8.28
CA ARG A 21 10.63 -10.54 8.04
C ARG A 21 9.62 -11.27 8.93
N GLN A 22 9.59 -10.97 10.23
CA GLN A 22 8.62 -11.55 11.14
C GLN A 22 7.19 -11.16 10.77
N LEU A 23 6.94 -9.93 10.29
CA LEU A 23 5.61 -9.54 9.82
C LEU A 23 5.13 -10.38 8.62
N ILE A 24 6.02 -10.67 7.66
CA ILE A 24 5.76 -11.58 6.52
C ILE A 24 5.45 -13.00 7.03
N GLU A 25 6.25 -13.53 7.96
CA GLU A 25 6.08 -14.88 8.51
C GLU A 25 4.81 -15.03 9.34
N ILE A 26 4.46 -14.03 10.15
CA ILE A 26 3.21 -13.99 10.93
C ILE A 26 2.00 -13.91 9.98
N ALA A 27 2.17 -13.28 8.82
CA ALA A 27 1.20 -13.34 7.74
C ALA A 27 1.15 -14.73 7.05
N GLY A 28 1.95 -15.72 7.46
CA GLY A 28 1.94 -17.05 6.86
C GLY A 28 2.50 -17.07 5.43
N LEU A 29 3.32 -16.09 5.09
CA LEU A 29 4.02 -16.00 3.80
C LEU A 29 5.46 -16.49 3.95
N ASP A 30 6.06 -16.94 2.86
CA ASP A 30 7.46 -17.38 2.83
C ASP A 30 8.40 -16.16 2.78
N SER A 31 9.17 -15.92 3.83
CA SER A 31 10.04 -14.75 3.89
C SER A 31 11.30 -14.84 3.01
N PHE A 32 11.52 -15.96 2.32
CA PHE A 32 12.56 -16.11 1.30
C PHE A 32 12.09 -15.74 -0.11
N ASP A 33 10.79 -15.54 -0.32
CA ASP A 33 10.25 -15.01 -1.57
C ASP A 33 10.52 -13.49 -1.71
N ASP A 34 10.41 -13.00 -2.94
CA ASP A 34 10.59 -11.60 -3.29
C ASP A 34 9.38 -10.76 -2.86
N TYR A 35 9.39 -10.33 -1.59
CA TYR A 35 8.38 -9.44 -1.02
C TYR A 35 8.95 -8.03 -0.77
N SER A 36 8.29 -7.01 -1.33
CA SER A 36 8.37 -5.63 -0.84
C SER A 36 7.33 -5.44 0.27
N LEU A 37 7.72 -4.82 1.40
CA LEU A 37 6.85 -4.57 2.54
C LEU A 37 6.73 -3.06 2.79
N PHE A 38 5.50 -2.58 2.91
CA PHE A 38 5.22 -1.18 3.21
C PHE A 38 4.32 -1.02 4.42
N ALA A 39 4.62 -0.02 5.24
CA ALA A 39 3.74 0.52 6.26
C ALA A 39 2.89 1.65 5.66
N ILE A 40 1.59 1.66 5.96
CA ILE A 40 0.69 2.78 5.65
C ILE A 40 0.53 3.62 6.91
N LEU A 41 1.13 4.80 6.91
CA LEU A 41 1.11 5.73 8.04
C LEU A 41 -0.29 6.37 8.23
N PRO A 42 -0.59 6.99 9.38
CA PRO A 42 -1.81 7.76 9.60
C PRO A 42 -2.00 8.91 8.62
N SER A 43 -0.91 9.47 8.07
CA SER A 43 -0.97 10.43 6.97
C SER A 43 -1.49 9.80 5.65
N GLY A 44 -1.40 8.48 5.56
CA GLY A 44 -1.64 7.66 4.37
C GLY A 44 -0.42 7.57 3.44
N ASP A 45 0.73 8.10 3.84
CA ASP A 45 1.99 7.87 3.13
C ASP A 45 2.42 6.41 3.29
N PHE A 46 3.08 5.89 2.25
CA PHE A 46 3.69 4.58 2.26
C PHE A 46 5.16 4.70 2.67
N GLU A 47 5.55 3.92 3.68
CA GLU A 47 6.93 3.80 4.14
C GLU A 47 7.45 2.40 3.86
N ASP A 48 8.60 2.30 3.18
CA ASP A 48 9.30 1.03 2.92
C ASP A 48 9.86 0.47 4.23
N ILE A 49 9.51 -0.77 4.54
CA ILE A 49 10.02 -1.50 5.69
C ILE A 49 10.96 -2.59 5.20
N ARG A 50 12.26 -2.42 5.48
CA ARG A 50 13.25 -3.45 5.18
C ARG A 50 12.96 -4.71 6.00
N LEU A 51 13.16 -5.89 5.39
CA LEU A 51 12.88 -7.16 6.07
C LEU A 51 13.71 -7.36 7.36
N ASN A 52 14.89 -6.76 7.47
CA ASN A 52 15.75 -6.83 8.66
C ASN A 52 15.56 -5.66 9.63
N GLU A 53 14.71 -4.69 9.30
CA GLU A 53 14.40 -3.56 10.17
C GLU A 53 13.30 -3.94 11.16
N THR A 54 13.42 -3.43 12.38
CA THR A 54 12.44 -3.60 13.46
C THR A 54 11.41 -2.49 13.44
N VAL A 55 10.13 -2.84 13.62
CA VAL A 55 9.02 -1.89 13.67
C VAL A 55 8.39 -1.92 15.06
N ASP A 56 8.34 -0.80 15.78
CA ASP A 56 7.65 -0.74 17.08
C ASP A 56 6.14 -0.54 16.88
N LEU A 57 5.37 -1.62 17.02
CA LEU A 57 3.91 -1.62 16.87
C LEU A 57 3.17 -0.87 18.00
N ARG A 58 3.87 -0.49 19.08
CA ARG A 58 3.29 0.31 20.17
C ARG A 58 3.36 1.81 19.88
N ALA A 59 4.24 2.22 18.95
CA ALA A 59 4.27 3.58 18.48
C ALA A 59 2.93 3.88 17.76
N ARG A 60 2.34 5.05 18.03
CA ARG A 60 0.92 5.38 17.76
C ARG A 60 0.53 5.50 16.27
N GLY A 61 1.13 4.78 15.34
CA GLY A 61 0.86 5.06 13.93
C GLY A 61 1.35 4.08 12.88
N VAL A 62 1.50 2.79 13.15
CA VAL A 62 1.61 1.82 12.04
C VAL A 62 0.65 0.67 12.29
N GLU A 63 -0.57 0.83 11.78
CA GLU A 63 -1.66 -0.14 11.99
C GLU A 63 -1.87 -1.05 10.77
N ARG A 64 -1.38 -0.62 9.60
CA ARG A 64 -1.60 -1.31 8.34
C ARG A 64 -0.28 -1.52 7.62
N PHE A 65 -0.03 -2.80 7.32
CA PHE A 65 1.06 -3.24 6.46
C PHE A 65 0.49 -3.86 5.21
N ILE A 66 1.14 -3.63 4.08
CA ILE A 66 0.88 -4.28 2.81
C ILE A 66 2.19 -4.86 2.28
N ALA A 67 2.14 -6.14 1.91
CA ALA A 67 3.21 -6.78 1.17
C ALA A 67 2.81 -6.94 -0.29
N PHE A 68 3.79 -6.84 -1.18
CA PHE A 68 3.64 -7.16 -2.59
C PHE A 68 4.64 -8.23 -2.97
N LYS A 69 4.19 -9.28 -3.66
CA LYS A 69 5.11 -10.25 -4.25
C LYS A 69 5.58 -9.71 -5.60
N THR A 70 6.69 -8.99 -5.61
CA THR A 70 7.13 -8.19 -6.77
C THR A 70 8.63 -7.98 -6.80
N ASP A 71 9.17 -7.74 -7.99
CA ASP A 71 10.55 -7.30 -8.24
C ASP A 71 10.67 -5.77 -8.45
N ARG A 72 9.53 -5.07 -8.50
CA ARG A 72 9.44 -3.64 -8.81
C ARG A 72 8.28 -2.97 -8.10
N ASP A 73 8.47 -1.68 -7.87
CA ASP A 73 7.43 -0.83 -7.30
C ASP A 73 7.11 0.33 -8.25
N PHE A 74 5.83 0.68 -8.31
CA PHE A 74 5.30 1.83 -9.01
C PHE A 74 5.03 2.96 -8.02
N LYS A 75 5.36 4.19 -8.40
CA LYS A 75 5.17 5.37 -7.54
C LYS A 75 4.30 6.38 -8.25
N PHE A 76 3.29 6.88 -7.54
CA PHE A 76 2.42 7.94 -8.03
C PHE A 76 2.03 8.89 -6.91
N SER A 77 1.54 10.08 -7.27
CA SER A 77 1.04 11.06 -6.33
C SER A 77 -0.48 10.99 -6.23
N LEU A 78 -1.02 10.93 -5.02
CA LEU A 78 -2.47 10.91 -4.77
C LEU A 78 -2.81 11.86 -3.62
N LYS A 79 -3.54 12.95 -3.91
CA LYS A 79 -3.82 14.06 -2.97
C LYS A 79 -2.53 14.60 -2.32
N GLY A 80 -1.47 14.75 -3.11
CA GLY A 80 -0.17 15.27 -2.66
C GLY A 80 0.69 14.29 -1.85
N ARG A 81 0.22 13.06 -1.61
CA ARG A 81 0.99 11.99 -0.95
C ARG A 81 1.64 11.08 -1.97
N GLN A 82 2.82 10.56 -1.65
CA GLN A 82 3.48 9.56 -2.49
C GLN A 82 2.99 8.17 -2.11
N ILE A 83 2.33 7.51 -3.05
CA ILE A 83 1.91 6.11 -2.91
C ILE A 83 2.95 5.22 -3.59
N VAL A 84 3.22 4.07 -2.97
CA VAL A 84 4.03 3.00 -3.54
C VAL A 84 3.14 1.78 -3.74
N TRP A 85 3.17 1.19 -4.92
CA TRP A 85 2.29 0.08 -5.30
C TRP A 85 3.10 -1.00 -6.00
N GLY A 86 2.96 -2.27 -5.59
CA GLY A 86 3.80 -3.35 -6.12
C GLY A 86 3.23 -4.08 -7.33
N LYS A 87 2.17 -3.56 -7.96
CA LYS A 87 1.57 -4.12 -9.18
C LYS A 87 1.54 -3.09 -10.30
N SER A 88 1.60 -3.54 -11.55
CA SER A 88 1.47 -2.64 -12.72
C SER A 88 0.06 -2.09 -12.90
N GLU A 89 -0.91 -2.61 -12.17
CA GLU A 89 -2.30 -2.18 -12.24
C GLU A 89 -2.81 -1.85 -10.83
N ILE A 90 -3.68 -0.84 -10.74
CA ILE A 90 -4.43 -0.50 -9.54
C ILE A 90 -5.89 -0.25 -9.88
N ASP A 91 -6.79 -0.79 -9.05
CA ASP A 91 -8.23 -0.60 -9.22
C ASP A 91 -8.63 0.81 -8.78
N GLY A 92 -9.64 1.38 -9.44
CA GLY A 92 -10.22 2.67 -9.09
C GLY A 92 -10.68 2.67 -7.63
N SER A 93 -11.39 1.64 -7.19
CA SER A 93 -11.82 1.50 -5.79
C SER A 93 -10.66 1.55 -4.78
N ASP A 94 -9.49 1.00 -5.10
CA ASP A 94 -8.29 1.09 -4.27
C ASP A 94 -7.73 2.53 -4.25
N LEU A 95 -7.75 3.24 -5.38
CA LEU A 95 -7.40 4.67 -5.42
C LEU A 95 -8.33 5.52 -4.55
N TYR A 96 -9.65 5.27 -4.60
CA TYR A 96 -10.62 5.97 -3.76
C TYR A 96 -10.40 5.65 -2.28
N PHE A 97 -10.17 4.37 -1.93
CA PHE A 97 -9.84 3.99 -0.56
C PHE A 97 -8.57 4.68 -0.06
N LEU A 98 -7.50 4.70 -0.87
CA LEU A 98 -6.23 5.34 -0.50
C LEU A 98 -6.39 6.86 -0.37
N ALA A 99 -7.19 7.48 -1.22
CA ALA A 99 -7.44 8.91 -1.23
C ALA A 99 -8.24 9.42 -0.01
N ASP A 100 -8.89 8.53 0.74
CA ASP A 100 -9.82 8.88 1.83
C ASP A 100 -10.79 9.98 1.34
N VAL A 101 -11.44 9.70 0.21
CA VAL A 101 -12.36 10.62 -0.44
C VAL A 101 -13.76 10.48 0.15
N ALA A 102 -14.41 11.61 0.41
CA ALA A 102 -15.84 11.63 0.71
C ALA A 102 -16.64 11.32 -0.57
N ASP A 103 -17.90 10.89 -0.41
CA ASP A 103 -18.77 10.42 -1.50
C ASP A 103 -18.93 11.42 -2.67
N GLU A 104 -18.68 12.73 -2.46
CA GLU A 104 -18.77 13.75 -3.52
C GLU A 104 -17.44 14.10 -4.22
N GLN A 105 -16.34 13.40 -3.92
CA GLN A 105 -15.04 13.65 -4.56
C GLN A 105 -14.74 12.61 -5.64
N ALA A 106 -14.19 13.07 -6.76
CA ALA A 106 -13.78 12.22 -7.87
C ALA A 106 -12.26 12.23 -8.06
N ILE A 107 -11.70 11.12 -8.54
CA ILE A 107 -10.28 10.99 -8.87
C ILE A 107 -10.09 11.15 -10.37
N PHE A 108 -9.12 11.97 -10.75
CA PHE A 108 -8.72 12.17 -12.14
C PHE A 108 -7.27 11.75 -12.35
N LEU A 109 -7.00 11.10 -13.48
CA LEU A 109 -5.67 10.86 -14.00
C LEU A 109 -5.18 12.09 -14.76
N ASP A 110 -4.09 12.69 -14.29
CA ASP A 110 -3.37 13.74 -15.02
C ASP A 110 -2.66 13.14 -16.24
N VAL A 111 -3.16 13.47 -17.43
CA VAL A 111 -2.59 13.04 -18.70
C VAL A 111 -1.72 14.15 -19.26
N ARG A 112 -0.39 13.95 -19.25
CA ARG A 112 0.57 14.95 -19.73
C ARG A 112 0.25 15.43 -21.16
N GLY A 113 -0.09 16.71 -21.28
CA GLY A 113 -0.41 17.34 -22.57
C GLY A 113 -1.79 16.95 -23.14
N GLY A 114 -2.61 16.24 -22.37
CA GLY A 114 -3.96 15.85 -22.71
C GLY A 114 -5.00 16.44 -21.75
N THR A 115 -6.21 15.88 -21.81
CA THR A 115 -7.28 16.18 -20.87
C THR A 115 -7.26 15.18 -19.73
N ASP A 116 -7.41 15.67 -18.50
CA ASP A 116 -7.58 14.81 -17.33
C ASP A 116 -8.70 13.80 -17.53
N ARG A 117 -8.42 12.54 -17.22
CA ARG A 117 -9.38 11.44 -17.36
C ARG A 117 -9.99 11.10 -16.01
N LEU A 118 -11.32 11.11 -15.91
CA LEU A 118 -12.03 10.60 -14.73
C LEU A 118 -11.69 9.10 -14.55
N ILE A 119 -11.36 8.71 -13.32
CA ILE A 119 -11.23 7.32 -12.91
C ILE A 119 -12.49 6.96 -12.11
N GLU A 120 -13.25 6.01 -12.62
CA GLU A 120 -14.41 5.44 -11.93
C GLU A 120 -13.96 4.34 -10.94
N PRO A 121 -14.73 4.00 -9.90
CA PRO A 121 -14.35 2.96 -8.93
C PRO A 121 -14.16 1.55 -9.53
N ASP A 122 -14.80 1.26 -10.67
CA ASP A 122 -14.69 0.00 -11.41
C ASP A 122 -13.65 0.03 -12.54
N ASP A 123 -12.96 1.16 -12.74
CA ASP A 123 -11.82 1.23 -13.65
C ASP A 123 -10.62 0.45 -13.11
N THR A 124 -9.78 -0.03 -14.01
CA THR A 124 -8.40 -0.45 -13.72
C THR A 124 -7.44 0.52 -14.39
N VAL A 125 -6.42 0.98 -13.66
CA VAL A 125 -5.41 1.94 -14.14
C VAL A 125 -4.07 1.23 -14.28
N ASP A 126 -3.48 1.29 -15.47
CA ASP A 126 -2.11 0.85 -15.75
C ASP A 126 -1.10 1.90 -15.25
N LEU A 127 -0.12 1.44 -14.47
CA LEU A 127 0.94 2.22 -13.84
C LEU A 127 2.30 2.06 -14.55
N SER A 128 2.39 1.25 -15.61
CA SER A 128 3.64 0.91 -16.31
C SER A 128 4.16 1.93 -17.32
#